data_AF-A0A9R1PSU8-F1
#
_entry.id   AF-A0A9R1PSU8-F1
#
_cell.length_a   1.000
_cell.length_b   1.000
_cell.length_c   1.000
_cell.angle_alpha   90.00
_cell.angle_beta   90.00
_cell.angle_gamma   90.00
#
_symmetry.space_group_name_H-M   'P 1'
#
loop_
_entity.id
_entity.type
_entity.pdbx_description
1 polymer ?
#
loop_
_entity_poly.entity_id
_entity_poly.type
_entity_poly.pdbx_seq_one_letter_code
_entity_poly.pdbx_strand_id
1 'polypeptide(L)'
;MYSFDEISLTLRQDFETYSSSFNVDHAWHLFRQIVEGLAHVHSQGIIHRDLTPSNIFFDVRNDIKIGDFGLAKFLKLEQLDHDQYIPTEGMGVSMDGTGQVGTYFYTAPEVEQKWPQINEKVDMYSAGVIFFELWHPFSTAMERHLVLTDLKQKGESPMSWSTQFPGQSNLLKRLLCPSPSERPSAIELLQNDLPPRMEDEWLNDVLRMIQTPEDTYVYDRVISTIFNEDRLVAKMQCQHESSKKSTCKNDNSELLDSIIEVSKEVFKRHCAKRFQISPLHTLDGKFTENSGQTVKILTQGGEMLELCYEQRTPFVMNVAANQLSSCKRYEISWVHRRAVGHSTPYRFLQGDFDIIGGSSPITQAEVIKVALDLVRRFYNSKAIVIRLNHSKLAEAVCSWAGVPQERRQNVAEFLSSTLVQYCPNKADRKSQWSLIRGQLLQDLRLSEEVVEKLHKADQRFCGSADLVLARLRGTLFYDKSACKALDDLSTFLKYLRIWSVEEHIAIDVLMPPSDYYYTDMFFQIYSKEGNPVLSSHEKLLAVGGRYDMLMENAWDKTHVSCT
;
A
#
# COMPACT_ATOMS: atom_id res chain seq x y z
N MET A 1 25.02 13.69 24.02
CA MET A 1 24.30 14.89 24.48
C MET A 1 23.38 15.28 23.34
N TYR A 2 22.13 14.83 23.37
CA TYR A 2 21.15 15.07 22.31
C TYR A 2 20.58 16.49 22.46
N SER A 3 20.33 17.19 21.35
CA SER A 3 19.66 18.50 21.33
C SER A 3 18.18 18.32 21.71
N PHE A 4 17.68 19.23 22.53
CA PHE A 4 16.36 19.22 23.18
C PHE A 4 15.30 19.96 22.36
N ASP A 5 15.33 19.88 21.02
CA ASP A 5 14.55 20.78 20.15
C ASP A 5 13.26 20.22 19.53
N GLU A 6 12.71 19.12 20.04
CA GLU A 6 11.31 18.73 19.75
C GLU A 6 10.62 18.27 21.04
N ILE A 7 10.19 19.24 21.85
CA ILE A 7 9.41 18.96 23.07
C ILE A 7 7.93 18.80 22.69
N SER A 8 7.48 17.55 22.79
CA SER A 8 6.09 17.15 22.91
C SER A 8 5.60 17.28 24.36
N LEU A 9 4.28 17.14 24.56
CA LEU A 9 3.58 17.34 25.82
C LEU A 9 4.28 16.69 27.03
N THR A 10 4.16 17.31 28.21
CA THR A 10 4.59 16.68 29.47
C THR A 10 3.49 15.80 30.05
N LEU A 11 3.84 14.84 30.92
CA LEU A 11 2.85 14.04 31.64
C LEU A 11 1.90 14.91 32.49
N ARG A 12 2.38 16.05 33.00
CA ARG A 12 1.54 17.05 33.69
C ARG A 12 0.46 17.61 32.76
N GLN A 13 0.81 17.94 31.52
CA GLN A 13 -0.12 18.45 30.52
C GLN A 13 -1.11 17.36 30.07
N ASP A 14 -0.65 16.11 29.94
CA ASP A 14 -1.52 14.96 29.62
C ASP A 14 -2.60 14.75 30.70
N PHE A 15 -2.22 14.84 31.99
CA PHE A 15 -3.17 14.80 33.10
C PHE A 15 -4.23 15.91 33.07
N GLU A 16 -3.95 17.06 32.45
CA GLU A 16 -4.90 18.18 32.32
C GLU A 16 -5.88 17.98 31.16
N THR A 17 -5.46 17.24 30.13
CA THR A 17 -6.31 16.85 29.00
C THR A 17 -7.06 15.53 29.20
N TYR A 18 -6.89 14.89 30.36
CA TYR A 18 -7.47 13.60 30.72
C TYR A 18 -9.00 13.69 30.91
N SER A 19 -9.73 13.97 29.83
CA SER A 19 -11.17 14.22 29.83
C SER A 19 -11.95 13.21 28.97
N SER A 20 -11.70 11.91 29.12
CA SER A 20 -12.65 10.84 28.76
C SER A 20 -12.06 9.45 29.02
N SER A 21 -12.63 8.74 29.99
CA SER A 21 -12.37 7.34 30.40
C SER A 21 -10.93 6.96 30.78
N PHE A 22 -10.71 6.66 32.06
CA PHE A 22 -9.49 6.02 32.56
C PHE A 22 -9.27 4.64 31.89
N ASN A 23 -8.05 4.41 31.37
CA ASN A 23 -7.65 3.15 30.75
C ASN A 23 -6.52 2.50 31.57
N VAL A 24 -6.81 1.34 32.16
CA VAL A 24 -5.89 0.59 33.03
C VAL A 24 -4.63 0.16 32.29
N ASP A 25 -4.76 -0.30 31.05
CA ASP A 25 -3.63 -0.80 30.26
C ASP A 25 -2.69 0.34 29.87
N HIS A 26 -3.26 1.49 29.52
CA HIS A 26 -2.49 2.69 29.23
C HIS A 26 -1.73 3.20 30.47
N ALA A 27 -2.38 3.23 31.65
CA ALA A 27 -1.72 3.62 32.90
C ALA A 27 -0.56 2.68 33.26
N TRP A 28 -0.73 1.36 33.07
CA TRP A 28 0.35 0.39 33.23
C TRP A 28 1.48 0.59 32.24
N HIS A 29 1.17 0.87 30.98
CA HIS A 29 2.15 1.13 29.93
C HIS A 29 3.02 2.35 30.27
N LEU A 30 2.40 3.49 30.61
CA LEU A 30 3.11 4.70 31.01
C LEU A 30 3.98 4.46 32.25
N PHE A 31 3.41 3.81 33.28
CA PHE A 31 4.15 3.55 34.51
C PHE A 31 5.35 2.63 34.27
N ARG A 32 5.19 1.60 33.42
CA ARG A 32 6.29 0.72 33.04
C ARG A 32 7.42 1.48 32.36
N GLN A 33 7.12 2.35 31.38
CA GLN A 33 8.14 3.17 30.71
C GLN A 33 8.88 4.09 31.69
N ILE A 34 8.17 4.68 32.66
CA ILE A 34 8.80 5.48 33.73
C ILE A 34 9.79 4.63 34.54
N VAL A 35 9.39 3.42 34.95
CA VAL A 35 10.25 2.52 35.73
C VAL A 35 11.43 2.00 34.90
N GLU A 36 11.25 1.72 33.61
CA GLU A 36 12.34 1.36 32.69
C GLU A 36 13.34 2.53 32.54
N GLY A 37 12.85 3.75 32.41
CA GLY A 37 13.66 4.96 32.41
C GLY A 37 14.46 5.14 33.71
N LEU A 38 13.82 4.95 34.86
CA LEU A 38 14.48 5.00 36.17
C LEU A 38 15.53 3.90 36.33
N ALA A 39 15.23 2.66 35.94
CA ALA A 39 16.19 1.57 35.97
C ALA A 39 17.44 1.90 35.14
N HIS A 40 17.28 2.52 33.98
CA HIS A 40 18.39 3.00 33.17
C HIS A 40 19.20 4.10 33.88
N VAL A 41 18.54 5.16 34.35
CA VAL A 41 19.16 6.29 35.08
C VAL A 41 19.95 5.79 36.31
N HIS A 42 19.33 4.93 37.12
CA HIS A 42 19.94 4.36 38.32
C HIS A 42 21.11 3.43 38.00
N SER A 43 21.06 2.65 36.90
CA SER A 43 22.19 1.80 36.45
C SER A 43 23.43 2.61 36.07
N GLN A 44 23.25 3.86 35.66
CA GLN A 44 24.35 4.79 35.39
C GLN A 44 24.89 5.43 36.68
N GLY A 45 24.30 5.15 37.84
CA GLY A 45 24.67 5.76 39.13
C GLY A 45 24.14 7.17 39.28
N ILE A 46 23.04 7.52 38.60
CA ILE A 46 22.40 8.84 38.67
C ILE A 46 21.15 8.72 39.53
N ILE A 47 20.94 9.66 40.46
CA ILE A 47 19.67 9.84 41.18
C ILE A 47 19.03 11.12 40.66
N HIS A 48 17.78 11.06 40.21
CA HIS A 48 17.08 12.18 39.57
C HIS A 48 16.74 13.30 40.57
N ARG A 49 16.19 12.95 41.73
CA ARG A 49 15.84 13.81 42.88
C ARG A 49 14.72 14.83 42.66
N ASP A 50 14.33 15.09 41.42
CA ASP A 50 13.20 15.96 41.07
C ASP A 50 12.23 15.29 40.08
N LEU A 51 11.93 14.00 40.29
CA LEU A 51 11.02 13.29 39.38
C LEU A 51 9.58 13.76 39.61
N THR A 52 9.01 14.47 38.64
CA THR A 52 7.62 14.94 38.65
C THR A 52 6.99 14.75 37.27
N PRO A 53 5.65 14.79 37.12
CA PRO A 53 5.00 14.73 35.80
C PRO A 53 5.42 15.84 34.84
N SER A 54 5.93 16.97 35.34
CA SER A 54 6.46 18.05 34.50
C SER A 54 7.82 17.71 33.88
N ASN A 55 8.55 16.76 34.48
CA ASN A 55 9.88 16.31 34.06
C ASN A 55 9.82 14.97 33.28
N ILE A 56 8.62 14.57 32.87
CA ILE A 56 8.35 13.39 32.04
C ILE A 56 7.73 13.88 30.74
N PHE A 57 8.39 13.59 29.61
CA PHE A 57 8.07 14.15 28.29
C PHE A 57 7.69 13.04 27.31
N PHE A 58 6.85 13.35 26.32
CA PHE A 58 6.20 12.32 25.49
C PHE A 58 6.83 11.97 24.14
N ASP A 59 7.97 12.48 23.69
CA ASP A 59 8.41 12.39 22.27
C ASP A 59 7.32 12.46 21.15
N VAL A 60 7.70 12.31 19.89
CA VAL A 60 6.74 12.45 18.75
C VAL A 60 5.92 11.18 18.49
N ARG A 61 6.23 10.10 19.20
CA ARG A 61 5.65 8.76 19.06
C ARG A 61 4.84 8.35 20.29
N ASN A 62 4.66 9.27 21.25
CA ASN A 62 3.94 9.08 22.50
C ASN A 62 4.65 8.13 23.49
N ASP A 63 5.97 7.98 23.34
CA ASP A 63 6.83 7.22 24.27
C ASP A 63 7.42 8.15 25.33
N ILE A 64 7.48 7.71 26.59
CA ILE A 64 7.98 8.51 27.71
C ILE A 64 9.51 8.66 27.70
N LYS A 65 9.99 9.88 27.96
CA LYS A 65 11.38 10.20 28.28
C LYS A 65 11.46 11.00 29.59
N ILE A 66 12.37 10.60 30.47
CA ILE A 66 12.68 11.34 31.71
C ILE A 66 13.69 12.44 31.38
N GLY A 67 13.37 13.68 31.74
CA GLY A 67 14.20 14.86 31.48
C GLY A 67 14.37 15.77 32.70
N ASP A 68 15.10 16.86 32.52
CA ASP A 68 15.48 17.83 33.58
C ASP A 68 16.25 17.25 34.78
N PHE A 69 17.56 17.07 34.58
CA PHE A 69 18.50 16.58 35.60
C PHE A 69 19.10 17.71 36.45
N GLY A 70 18.45 18.89 36.54
CA GLY A 70 18.99 20.07 37.23
C GLY A 70 19.34 19.86 38.71
N LEU A 71 18.76 18.85 39.36
CA LEU A 71 19.01 18.48 40.76
C LEU A 71 19.65 17.09 40.94
N ALA A 72 20.06 16.45 39.85
CA ALA A 72 20.53 15.08 39.86
C ALA A 72 21.87 14.91 40.60
N LYS A 73 22.04 13.77 41.31
CA LYS A 73 23.31 13.39 41.95
C LYS A 73 23.98 12.25 41.18
N PHE A 74 25.25 12.42 40.81
CA PHE A 74 26.07 11.41 40.13
C PHE A 74 26.95 10.67 41.14
N LEU A 75 26.60 9.43 41.48
CA LEU A 75 27.29 8.61 42.49
C LEU A 75 28.68 8.14 42.05
N LYS A 76 28.98 8.11 40.74
CA LYS A 76 30.27 7.62 40.21
C LYS A 76 31.43 8.62 40.27
N LEU A 77 31.20 9.92 40.50
CA LEU A 77 32.28 10.92 40.57
C LEU A 77 32.87 11.10 41.99
N GLU A 78 32.22 10.60 43.05
CA GLU A 78 32.63 10.84 44.45
C GLU A 78 33.61 9.81 45.04
N GLN A 79 34.26 8.95 44.24
CA GLN A 79 35.36 8.09 44.75
C GLN A 79 36.72 8.81 44.84
N LEU A 80 36.81 10.11 44.57
CA LEU A 80 38.08 10.84 44.58
C LEU A 80 38.19 12.05 45.51
N ASP A 81 37.12 12.56 46.13
CA ASP A 81 37.28 13.61 47.16
C ASP A 81 36.25 13.48 48.29
N HIS A 82 36.78 13.49 49.51
CA HIS A 82 36.04 13.42 50.76
C HIS A 82 35.56 14.83 51.15
N ASP A 83 34.72 15.45 50.32
CA ASP A 83 34.24 16.80 50.59
C ASP A 83 32.91 16.82 51.34
N GLN A 84 32.95 17.60 52.43
CA GLN A 84 31.85 17.92 53.30
C GLN A 84 30.70 18.53 52.51
N TYR A 85 29.47 18.18 52.93
CA TYR A 85 28.23 18.82 52.53
C TYR A 85 28.33 20.35 52.59
N ILE A 86 28.52 21.01 51.45
CA ILE A 86 28.32 22.45 51.30
C ILE A 86 26.89 22.62 50.76
N PRO A 87 25.97 23.25 51.52
CA PRO A 87 24.62 23.51 51.05
C PRO A 87 24.65 24.61 49.99
N THR A 88 24.42 24.27 48.73
CA THR A 88 24.13 25.27 47.71
C THR A 88 22.69 25.75 47.90
N GLU A 89 22.53 26.93 48.51
CA GLU A 89 21.31 27.73 48.43
C GLU A 89 21.08 28.08 46.96
N GLY A 90 20.26 27.27 46.28
CA GLY A 90 19.98 27.41 44.87
C GLY A 90 18.76 26.58 44.45
N MET A 91 17.67 26.66 45.22
CA MET A 91 16.36 26.22 44.73
C MET A 91 15.93 27.23 43.65
N GLY A 92 16.00 26.81 42.38
CA GLY A 92 15.52 27.60 41.25
C GLY A 92 14.07 28.01 41.46
N VAL A 93 13.83 29.32 41.44
CA VAL A 93 12.49 29.90 41.49
C VAL A 93 11.91 29.83 40.07
N SER A 94 10.87 29.02 39.86
CA SER A 94 10.10 29.08 38.61
C SER A 94 9.39 30.44 38.50
N MET A 95 9.28 30.99 37.28
CA MET A 95 8.79 32.36 37.02
C MET A 95 7.32 32.62 37.42
N ASP A 96 6.60 31.61 37.87
CA ASP A 96 5.16 31.57 38.09
C ASP A 96 4.76 31.55 39.58
N GLY A 97 5.71 31.46 40.51
CA GLY A 97 5.42 31.46 41.95
C GLY A 97 4.67 30.23 42.50
N THR A 98 4.40 29.21 41.68
CA THR A 98 3.73 27.95 42.05
C THR A 98 4.67 26.74 42.15
N GLY A 99 5.92 26.86 41.68
CA GLY A 99 6.86 25.73 41.57
C GLY A 99 7.23 25.05 42.89
N GLN A 100 7.36 25.80 43.99
CA GLN A 100 7.66 25.22 45.31
C GLN A 100 6.50 24.44 45.93
N VAL A 101 5.26 24.70 45.52
CA VAL A 101 4.06 24.01 46.03
C VAL A 101 3.80 22.71 45.26
N GLY A 102 4.20 22.65 43.98
CA GLY A 102 3.98 21.49 43.10
C GLY A 102 4.90 20.30 43.38
N THR A 103 6.20 20.55 43.58
CA THR A 103 7.22 19.50 43.84
C THR A 103 7.10 18.89 45.23
N TYR A 104 6.45 19.59 46.17
CA TYR A 104 6.28 19.15 47.56
C TYR A 104 5.72 17.72 47.66
N PHE A 105 4.71 17.37 46.86
CA PHE A 105 4.04 16.07 46.95
C PHE A 105 4.94 14.90 46.56
N TYR A 106 5.85 15.10 45.60
CA TYR A 106 6.73 14.06 45.08
C TYR A 106 8.01 13.91 45.91
N THR A 107 8.33 14.90 46.75
CA THR A 107 9.56 14.88 47.56
C THR A 107 9.48 13.83 48.66
N ALA A 108 10.44 12.89 48.64
CA ALA A 108 10.54 11.81 49.62
C ALA A 108 10.85 12.32 51.05
N PRO A 109 10.36 11.65 52.12
CA PRO A 109 10.53 12.09 53.51
C PRO A 109 12.00 12.30 53.91
N GLU A 110 12.90 11.44 53.47
CA GLU A 110 14.33 11.52 53.79
C GLU A 110 15.03 12.74 53.14
N VAL A 111 14.51 13.21 52.00
CA VAL A 111 15.00 14.44 51.34
C VAL A 111 14.51 15.66 52.10
N GLU A 112 13.23 15.67 52.49
CA GLU A 112 12.60 16.76 53.24
C GLU A 112 13.21 16.91 54.65
N GLN A 113 13.49 15.80 55.32
CA GLN A 113 14.13 15.74 56.64
C GLN A 113 15.64 15.93 56.59
N LYS A 114 16.23 16.16 55.40
CA LYS A 114 17.67 16.38 55.18
C LYS A 114 18.54 15.27 55.77
N TRP A 115 18.17 14.01 55.51
CA TRP A 115 18.98 12.88 55.94
C TRP A 115 20.39 12.95 55.33
N PRO A 116 21.43 12.52 56.06
CA PRO A 116 22.82 12.65 55.61
C PRO A 116 23.17 11.74 54.42
N GLN A 117 22.40 10.67 54.23
CA GLN A 117 22.59 9.72 53.14
C GLN A 117 21.23 9.43 52.49
N ILE A 118 21.17 9.63 51.17
CA ILE A 118 20.02 9.31 50.32
C ILE A 118 20.49 8.42 49.18
N ASN A 119 19.60 7.58 48.66
CA ASN A 119 19.88 6.68 47.55
C ASN A 119 18.80 6.81 46.47
N GLU A 120 18.84 5.94 45.45
CA GLU A 120 17.92 5.94 44.31
C GLU A 120 16.44 5.73 44.68
N LYS A 121 16.15 5.29 45.91
CA LYS A 121 14.78 5.07 46.41
C LYS A 121 13.99 6.36 46.63
N VAL A 122 14.64 7.53 46.59
CA VAL A 122 13.95 8.83 46.56
C VAL A 122 13.14 9.00 45.29
N ASP A 123 13.66 8.52 44.15
CA ASP A 123 12.96 8.57 42.86
C ASP A 123 11.82 7.56 42.83
N MET A 124 11.96 6.43 43.52
CA MET A 124 10.91 5.42 43.64
C MET A 124 9.72 5.90 44.47
N TYR A 125 9.94 6.75 45.48
CA TYR A 125 8.85 7.43 46.19
C TYR A 125 8.11 8.39 45.26
N SER A 126 8.87 9.20 44.51
CA SER A 126 8.32 10.12 43.52
C SER A 126 7.48 9.38 42.47
N ALA A 127 7.99 8.26 41.95
CA ALA A 127 7.28 7.37 41.04
C ALA A 127 6.00 6.79 41.65
N GLY A 128 5.96 6.53 42.97
CA GLY A 128 4.75 6.11 43.68
C GLY A 128 3.65 7.16 43.67
N VAL A 129 4.00 8.44 43.80
CA VAL A 129 3.03 9.54 43.71
C VAL A 129 2.49 9.65 42.28
N ILE A 130 3.37 9.56 41.27
CA ILE A 130 2.99 9.57 39.84
C ILE A 130 2.09 8.37 39.50
N PHE A 131 2.41 7.19 40.03
CA PHE A 131 1.59 5.99 39.92
C PHE A 131 0.19 6.20 40.48
N PHE A 132 0.05 6.87 41.63
CA PHE A 132 -1.28 7.18 42.14
C PHE A 132 -2.06 8.11 41.20
N GLU A 133 -1.44 9.18 40.69
CA GLU A 133 -2.09 10.12 39.77
C GLU A 133 -2.53 9.46 38.45
N LEU A 134 -1.75 8.52 37.90
CA LEU A 134 -2.09 7.76 36.70
C LEU A 134 -3.41 6.97 36.84
N TRP A 135 -3.74 6.51 38.05
CA TRP A 135 -4.97 5.75 38.37
C TRP A 135 -6.08 6.61 38.99
N HIS A 136 -5.83 7.90 39.23
CA HIS A 136 -6.77 8.77 39.93
C HIS A 136 -6.81 10.16 39.27
N PRO A 137 -7.49 10.29 38.11
CA PRO A 137 -7.65 11.58 37.45
C PRO A 137 -8.47 12.53 38.34
N PHE A 138 -7.95 13.74 38.54
CA PHE A 138 -8.58 14.75 39.38
C PHE A 138 -9.50 15.66 38.58
N SER A 139 -10.67 16.00 39.12
CA SER A 139 -11.60 16.93 38.48
C SER A 139 -11.19 18.39 38.67
N THR A 140 -10.52 18.71 39.79
CA THR A 140 -10.07 20.07 40.10
C THR A 140 -8.69 20.09 40.75
N ALA A 141 -7.97 21.21 40.59
CA ALA A 141 -6.69 21.40 41.27
C ALA A 141 -6.79 21.37 42.81
N MET A 142 -7.92 21.80 43.37
CA MET A 142 -8.17 21.75 44.81
C MET A 142 -8.36 20.32 45.32
N GLU A 143 -9.12 19.50 44.59
CA GLU A 143 -9.26 18.07 44.88
C GLU A 143 -7.89 17.39 44.87
N ARG A 144 -7.09 17.63 43.81
CA ARG A 144 -5.72 17.14 43.72
C ARG A 144 -4.88 17.51 44.95
N HIS A 145 -4.92 18.78 45.34
CA HIS A 145 -4.16 19.26 46.50
C HIS A 145 -4.56 18.53 47.79
N LEU A 146 -5.86 18.38 48.07
CA LEU A 146 -6.35 17.71 49.28
C LEU A 146 -5.98 16.24 49.32
N VAL A 147 -6.22 15.52 48.22
CA VAL A 147 -5.94 14.07 48.14
C VAL A 147 -4.44 13.78 48.23
N LEU A 148 -3.59 14.54 47.53
CA LEU A 148 -2.14 14.35 47.61
C LEU A 148 -1.57 14.79 48.96
N THR A 149 -2.19 15.76 49.64
CA THR A 149 -1.83 16.12 51.02
C THR A 149 -2.11 14.97 51.98
N ASP A 150 -3.30 14.37 51.88
CA ASP A 150 -3.67 13.19 52.68
C ASP A 150 -2.76 12.00 52.38
N LEU A 151 -2.46 11.74 51.10
CA LEU A 151 -1.55 10.68 50.68
C LEU A 151 -0.16 10.86 51.29
N LYS A 152 0.38 12.09 51.29
CA LYS A 152 1.70 12.39 51.83
C LYS A 152 1.74 12.38 53.36
N GLN A 153 0.75 13.01 54.03
CA GLN A 153 0.76 13.17 55.49
C GLN A 153 0.27 11.93 56.24
N LYS A 154 -0.73 11.23 55.71
CA LYS A 154 -1.35 10.06 56.36
C LYS A 154 -0.85 8.74 55.77
N GLY A 155 -0.29 8.75 54.56
CA GLY A 155 0.07 7.51 53.85
C GLY A 155 -1.14 6.72 53.36
N GLU A 156 -2.31 7.36 53.30
CA GLU A 156 -3.59 6.72 53.00
C GLU A 156 -4.12 7.19 51.64
N SER A 157 -4.41 6.24 50.74
CA SER A 157 -5.18 6.50 49.53
C SER A 157 -6.69 6.45 49.82
N PRO A 158 -7.55 7.08 49.00
CA PRO A 158 -8.99 7.02 49.21
C PRO A 158 -9.51 5.57 49.32
N MET A 159 -10.39 5.30 50.29
CA MET A 159 -10.92 3.95 50.53
C MET A 159 -11.62 3.34 49.30
N SER A 160 -12.27 4.17 48.49
CA SER A 160 -12.85 3.79 47.21
C SER A 160 -11.80 3.29 46.22
N TRP A 161 -10.66 3.98 46.12
CA TRP A 161 -9.54 3.60 45.25
C TRP A 161 -8.90 2.29 45.73
N SER A 162 -8.69 2.15 47.04
CA SER A 162 -8.15 0.92 47.63
C SER A 162 -9.01 -0.32 47.38
N THR A 163 -10.34 -0.13 47.37
CA THR A 163 -11.30 -1.21 47.08
C THR A 163 -11.32 -1.56 45.60
N GLN A 164 -11.18 -0.57 44.71
CA GLN A 164 -11.20 -0.74 43.27
C GLN A 164 -9.91 -1.38 42.73
N PHE A 165 -8.76 -1.07 43.33
CA PHE A 165 -7.43 -1.48 42.85
C PHE A 165 -6.56 -2.07 43.98
N PRO A 166 -6.89 -3.27 44.49
CA PRO A 166 -6.21 -3.84 45.66
C PRO A 166 -4.72 -4.18 45.41
N GLY A 167 -4.38 -4.63 44.19
CA GLY A 167 -2.99 -4.92 43.82
C GLY A 167 -2.13 -3.66 43.72
N GLN A 168 -2.65 -2.63 43.04
CA GLN A 168 -2.04 -1.31 42.93
C GLN A 168 -1.91 -0.65 44.30
N SER A 169 -2.84 -0.87 45.21
CA SER A 169 -2.77 -0.36 46.58
C SER A 169 -1.64 -0.95 47.39
N ASN A 170 -1.36 -2.24 47.22
CA ASN A 170 -0.21 -2.87 47.86
C ASN A 170 1.10 -2.29 47.30
N LEU A 171 1.18 -2.14 45.98
CA LEU A 171 2.34 -1.55 45.32
C LEU A 171 2.57 -0.09 45.77
N LEU A 172 1.51 0.73 45.78
CA LEU A 172 1.57 2.12 46.21
C LEU A 172 2.08 2.26 47.65
N LYS A 173 1.61 1.40 48.57
CA LYS A 173 2.08 1.37 49.97
C LYS A 173 3.57 1.08 50.08
N ARG A 174 4.10 0.17 49.24
CA ARG A 174 5.53 -0.15 49.19
C ARG A 174 6.34 1.02 48.62
N LEU A 175 5.88 1.66 47.54
CA LEU A 175 6.57 2.81 46.93
C LEU A 175 6.57 4.03 47.85
N LEU A 176 5.49 4.28 48.59
CA LEU A 176 5.37 5.41 49.52
C LEU A 176 5.83 5.11 50.95
N CYS A 177 6.51 3.98 51.19
CA CYS A 177 6.98 3.63 52.52
C CYS A 177 7.94 4.71 53.08
N PRO A 178 7.77 5.20 54.33
CA PRO A 178 8.69 6.18 54.90
C PRO A 178 10.13 5.68 54.99
N SER A 179 10.33 4.36 55.15
CA SER A 179 11.66 3.75 55.16
C SER A 179 12.12 3.45 53.72
N PRO A 180 13.24 4.03 53.23
CA PRO A 180 13.75 3.77 51.88
C PRO A 180 14.17 2.31 51.66
N SER A 181 14.57 1.59 52.72
CA SER A 181 14.98 0.18 52.65
C SER A 181 13.85 -0.74 52.20
N GLU A 182 12.61 -0.40 52.54
CA GLU A 182 11.42 -1.22 52.27
C GLU A 182 10.80 -0.92 50.90
N ARG A 183 11.23 0.17 50.23
CA ARG A 183 10.78 0.49 48.87
C ARG A 183 11.48 -0.43 47.87
N PRO A 184 10.81 -0.96 46.83
CA PRO A 184 11.49 -1.69 45.77
C PRO A 184 12.40 -0.75 44.95
N SER A 185 13.48 -1.29 44.40
CA SER A 185 14.22 -0.65 43.31
C SER A 185 13.46 -0.77 41.98
N ALA A 186 13.80 0.07 41.00
CA ALA A 186 13.20 0.01 39.66
C ALA A 186 13.37 -1.38 39.00
N ILE A 187 14.53 -2.03 39.21
CA ILE A 187 14.82 -3.37 38.67
C ILE A 187 13.95 -4.43 39.35
N GLU A 188 13.85 -4.42 40.68
CA GLU A 188 13.00 -5.37 41.42
C GLU A 188 11.53 -5.24 41.01
N LEU A 189 11.09 -4.01 40.75
CA LEU A 189 9.71 -3.71 40.34
C LEU A 189 9.41 -4.26 38.94
N LEU A 190 10.32 -4.09 37.98
CA LEU A 190 10.20 -4.63 36.61
C LEU A 190 10.17 -6.15 36.56
N GLN A 191 10.79 -6.82 37.54
CA GLN A 191 10.89 -8.28 37.58
C GLN A 191 9.68 -8.95 38.23
N ASN A 192 9.08 -8.33 39.27
CA ASN A 192 8.17 -9.05 40.17
C ASN A 192 6.74 -8.47 40.22
N ASP A 193 6.57 -7.18 39.96
CA ASP A 193 5.34 -6.47 40.33
C ASP A 193 4.59 -5.83 39.13
N LEU A 194 5.26 -5.66 37.99
CA LEU A 194 4.65 -5.13 36.77
C LEU A 194 4.13 -6.26 35.86
N PRO A 195 3.00 -6.06 35.13
CA PRO A 195 2.54 -7.00 34.13
C PRO A 195 3.65 -7.32 33.11
N PRO A 196 3.73 -8.58 32.62
CA PRO A 196 4.68 -8.95 31.58
C PRO A 196 4.45 -8.09 30.34
N ARG A 197 5.55 -7.71 29.68
CA ARG A 197 5.52 -6.94 28.44
C ARG A 197 4.70 -7.71 27.40
N MET A 198 3.71 -7.08 26.77
CA MET A 198 2.86 -7.77 25.80
C MET A 198 3.70 -8.14 24.56
N GLU A 199 3.51 -9.35 24.01
CA GLU A 199 4.27 -9.82 22.82
C GLU A 199 4.17 -8.85 21.64
N ASP A 200 3.01 -8.19 21.50
CA ASP A 200 2.75 -7.18 20.49
C ASP A 200 3.66 -5.95 20.63
N GLU A 201 4.04 -5.55 21.85
CA GLU A 201 4.95 -4.42 22.07
C GLU A 201 6.37 -4.75 21.59
N TRP A 202 6.84 -5.97 21.85
CA TRP A 202 8.15 -6.43 21.36
C TRP A 202 8.17 -6.56 19.83
N LEU A 203 7.10 -7.09 19.23
CA LEU A 203 6.99 -7.17 17.78
C LEU A 203 7.00 -5.78 17.14
N ASN A 204 6.27 -4.83 17.73
CA ASN A 204 6.25 -3.45 17.27
C ASN A 204 7.61 -2.79 17.40
N ASP A 205 8.39 -3.06 18.46
CA ASP A 205 9.77 -2.60 18.58
C ASP A 205 10.66 -3.16 17.47
N VAL A 206 10.57 -4.46 17.20
CA VAL A 206 11.34 -5.09 16.13
C VAL A 206 10.96 -4.51 14.77
N LEU A 207 9.66 -4.35 14.49
CA LEU A 207 9.17 -3.71 13.26
C LEU A 207 9.64 -2.25 13.16
N ARG A 208 9.69 -1.51 14.28
CA ARG A 208 10.24 -0.15 14.35
C ARG A 208 11.74 -0.13 14.03
N MET A 209 12.53 -1.03 14.63
CA MET A 209 13.97 -1.14 14.39
C MET A 209 14.30 -1.52 12.94
N ILE A 210 13.48 -2.37 12.31
CA ILE A 210 13.60 -2.74 10.89
C ILE A 210 13.35 -1.53 9.96
N GLN A 211 12.49 -0.59 10.37
CA GLN A 211 12.14 0.59 9.57
C GLN A 211 13.11 1.76 9.75
N THR A 212 13.85 1.82 10.86
CA THR A 212 14.81 2.89 11.13
C THR A 212 16.13 2.65 10.39
N PRO A 213 16.60 3.58 9.53
CA PRO A 213 17.80 3.41 8.73
C PRO A 213 19.12 3.47 9.53
N GLU A 214 19.06 3.80 10.82
CA GLU A 214 20.23 4.06 11.67
C GLU A 214 20.84 2.79 12.28
N ASP A 215 20.06 1.72 12.44
CA ASP A 215 20.53 0.44 12.99
C ASP A 215 20.23 -0.72 12.02
N THR A 216 21.22 -1.04 11.18
CA THR A 216 21.11 -2.13 10.21
C THR A 216 21.29 -3.52 10.85
N TYR A 217 21.78 -3.62 12.09
CA TYR A 217 22.08 -4.92 12.69
C TYR A 217 20.83 -5.79 12.85
N VAL A 218 19.74 -5.20 13.34
CA VAL A 218 18.46 -5.91 13.49
C VAL A 218 17.87 -6.27 12.13
N TYR A 219 17.93 -5.35 11.17
CA TYR A 219 17.50 -5.59 9.80
C TYR A 219 18.26 -6.76 9.16
N ASP A 220 19.59 -6.73 9.18
CA ASP A 220 20.48 -7.75 8.62
C ASP A 220 20.27 -9.11 9.29
N ARG A 221 20.07 -9.13 10.61
CA ARG A 221 19.77 -10.35 11.36
C ARG A 221 18.41 -10.93 10.99
N VAL A 222 17.40 -10.10 10.77
CA VAL A 222 16.07 -10.54 10.33
C VAL A 222 16.12 -11.07 8.90
N ILE A 223 16.72 -10.33 7.97
CA ILE A 223 16.88 -10.74 6.56
C ILE A 223 17.68 -12.05 6.47
N SER A 224 18.83 -12.16 7.12
CA SER A 224 19.62 -13.41 7.14
C SER A 224 18.85 -14.60 7.74
N THR A 225 17.98 -14.36 8.73
CA THR A 225 17.11 -15.39 9.30
C THR A 225 15.99 -15.80 8.35
N ILE A 226 15.41 -14.85 7.60
CA ILE A 226 14.38 -15.11 6.58
C ILE A 226 14.95 -15.91 5.41
N PHE A 227 16.16 -15.56 4.95
CA PHE A 227 16.85 -16.19 3.83
C PHE A 227 17.73 -17.39 4.22
N ASN A 228 17.53 -17.96 5.41
CA ASN A 228 18.21 -19.19 5.81
C ASN A 228 17.74 -20.37 4.93
N GLU A 229 18.61 -20.86 4.06
CA GLU A 229 18.29 -21.88 3.05
C GLU A 229 17.75 -23.18 3.65
N ASP A 230 18.39 -23.70 4.70
CA ASP A 230 17.99 -24.95 5.35
C ASP A 230 16.53 -24.86 5.86
N ARG A 231 16.19 -23.74 6.49
CA ARG A 231 14.84 -23.47 7.01
C ARG A 231 13.81 -23.34 5.89
N LEU A 232 14.17 -22.64 4.81
CA LEU A 232 13.28 -22.46 3.65
C LEU A 232 13.04 -23.77 2.91
N VAL A 233 14.09 -24.56 2.68
CA VAL A 233 14.00 -25.88 2.04
C VAL A 233 13.14 -26.83 2.87
N ALA A 234 13.36 -26.90 4.19
CA ALA A 234 12.54 -27.69 5.10
C ALA A 234 11.05 -27.28 5.04
N LYS A 235 10.77 -25.97 5.04
CA LYS A 235 9.40 -25.43 4.91
C LYS A 235 8.74 -25.81 3.58
N MET A 236 9.49 -25.73 2.47
CA MET A 236 8.99 -26.09 1.14
C MET A 236 8.71 -27.59 1.01
N GLN A 237 9.55 -28.44 1.60
CA GLN A 237 9.35 -29.89 1.63
C GLN A 237 8.08 -30.27 2.40
N CYS A 238 7.84 -29.66 3.57
CA CYS A 238 6.60 -29.87 4.34
C CYS A 238 5.35 -29.41 3.57
N GLN A 239 5.44 -28.33 2.81
CA GLN A 239 4.31 -27.85 1.97
C GLN A 239 4.06 -28.76 0.76
N HIS A 240 5.11 -29.30 0.14
CA HIS A 240 4.99 -30.22 -1.00
C HIS A 240 4.36 -31.56 -0.65
N GLU A 241 4.52 -32.07 0.58
CA GLU A 241 3.84 -33.30 1.03
C GLU A 241 2.31 -33.15 1.10
N SER A 242 1.80 -31.92 1.25
CA SER A 242 0.36 -31.63 1.27
C SER A 242 -0.26 -31.39 -0.12
N SER A 243 0.55 -31.15 -1.15
CA SER A 243 0.09 -30.84 -2.52
C SER A 243 0.60 -31.85 -3.55
N LYS A 244 0.07 -33.08 -3.48
CA LYS A 244 0.20 -34.04 -4.60
C LYS A 244 -0.80 -33.71 -5.69
N LYS A 245 -0.33 -33.04 -6.76
CA LYS A 245 -0.60 -33.33 -8.19
C LYS A 245 -0.31 -32.10 -9.09
N SER A 246 0.69 -32.22 -9.95
CA SER A 246 0.48 -32.02 -11.39
C SER A 246 1.65 -32.63 -12.15
N THR A 247 1.45 -33.80 -12.74
CA THR A 247 2.29 -34.31 -13.82
C THR A 247 2.14 -33.36 -15.01
N CYS A 248 3.17 -32.57 -15.30
CA CYS A 248 3.23 -31.77 -16.52
C CYS A 248 3.36 -32.75 -17.70
N LYS A 249 2.38 -32.74 -18.60
CA LYS A 249 2.43 -33.52 -19.85
C LYS A 249 3.46 -32.88 -20.78
N ASN A 250 4.50 -33.62 -21.17
CA ASN A 250 5.56 -33.17 -22.08
C ASN A 250 5.06 -32.72 -23.47
N ASP A 251 3.89 -33.20 -23.93
CA ASP A 251 3.36 -32.95 -25.28
C ASP A 251 3.11 -31.46 -25.62
N ASN A 252 2.97 -30.59 -24.61
CA ASN A 252 2.68 -29.17 -24.84
C ASN A 252 3.94 -28.32 -25.11
N SER A 253 5.15 -28.80 -24.79
CA SER A 253 6.37 -27.99 -24.92
C SER A 253 6.76 -27.79 -26.39
N GLU A 254 6.76 -28.86 -27.19
CA GLU A 254 7.14 -28.77 -28.61
C GLU A 254 6.15 -27.92 -29.42
N LEU A 255 4.85 -28.04 -29.11
CA LEU A 255 3.82 -27.20 -29.72
C LEU A 255 4.03 -25.72 -29.37
N LEU A 256 4.37 -25.42 -28.10
CA LEU A 256 4.64 -24.07 -27.66
C LEU A 256 5.86 -23.48 -28.38
N ASP A 257 6.94 -24.24 -28.51
CA ASP A 257 8.13 -23.82 -29.25
C ASP A 257 7.82 -23.54 -30.72
N SER A 258 7.00 -24.40 -31.35
CA SER A 258 6.53 -24.17 -32.72
C SER A 258 5.72 -22.87 -32.86
N ILE A 259 4.82 -22.59 -31.91
CA ILE A 259 4.05 -21.34 -31.86
C ILE A 259 4.98 -20.14 -31.74
N ILE A 260 5.98 -20.21 -30.84
CA ILE A 260 6.96 -19.14 -30.62
C ILE A 260 7.75 -18.86 -31.91
N GLU A 261 8.27 -19.89 -32.57
CA GLU A 261 9.08 -19.72 -33.79
C GLU A 261 8.26 -19.18 -34.96
N VAL A 262 7.04 -19.67 -35.16
CA VAL A 262 6.13 -19.13 -36.18
C VAL A 262 5.79 -17.67 -35.88
N SER A 263 5.59 -17.32 -34.61
CA SER A 263 5.30 -15.94 -34.20
C SER A 263 6.48 -15.00 -34.49
N LYS A 264 7.71 -15.40 -34.11
CA LYS A 264 8.94 -14.65 -34.43
C LYS A 264 9.09 -14.44 -35.92
N GLU A 265 8.84 -15.47 -36.73
CA GLU A 265 8.96 -15.41 -38.18
C GLU A 265 7.96 -14.40 -38.78
N VAL A 266 6.70 -14.39 -38.32
CA VAL A 266 5.71 -13.39 -38.76
C VAL A 266 6.16 -11.97 -38.37
N PHE A 267 6.60 -11.74 -37.13
CA PHE A 267 7.07 -10.42 -36.70
C PHE A 267 8.28 -9.93 -37.49
N LYS A 268 9.24 -10.81 -37.77
CA LYS A 268 10.42 -10.50 -38.61
C LYS A 268 10.04 -10.15 -40.05
N ARG A 269 9.05 -10.82 -40.64
CA ARG A 269 8.53 -10.49 -41.98
C ARG A 269 7.94 -9.09 -42.05
N HIS A 270 7.40 -8.58 -40.94
CA HIS A 270 6.95 -7.20 -40.79
C HIS A 270 8.06 -6.23 -40.39
N CYS A 271 9.33 -6.66 -40.50
CA CYS A 271 10.53 -5.88 -40.19
C CYS A 271 10.69 -5.45 -38.72
N ALA A 272 10.02 -6.14 -37.79
CA ALA A 272 10.24 -5.90 -36.38
C ALA A 272 11.57 -6.51 -35.90
N LYS A 273 12.29 -5.74 -35.07
CA LYS A 273 13.48 -6.23 -34.37
C LYS A 273 13.11 -6.76 -33.00
N ARG A 274 13.81 -7.79 -32.53
CA ARG A 274 13.62 -8.26 -31.16
C ARG A 274 14.08 -7.19 -30.18
N PHE A 275 13.25 -6.88 -29.19
CA PHE A 275 13.58 -5.96 -28.11
C PHE A 275 13.48 -6.68 -26.78
N GLN A 276 14.62 -7.04 -26.21
CA GLN A 276 14.64 -7.80 -24.96
C GLN A 276 14.30 -6.90 -23.77
N ILE A 277 13.35 -7.36 -22.97
CA ILE A 277 12.91 -6.70 -21.73
C ILE A 277 13.47 -7.49 -20.56
N SER A 278 14.04 -6.80 -19.57
CA SER A 278 14.46 -7.45 -18.32
C SER A 278 13.21 -7.97 -17.60
N PRO A 279 13.14 -9.26 -17.22
CA PRO A 279 11.98 -9.81 -16.53
C PRO A 279 11.82 -9.30 -15.09
N LEU A 280 12.87 -8.67 -14.54
CA LEU A 280 12.88 -8.01 -13.23
C LEU A 280 13.16 -6.51 -13.39
N HIS A 281 12.45 -5.70 -12.64
CA HIS A 281 12.70 -4.26 -12.50
C HIS A 281 12.65 -3.83 -11.03
N THR A 282 13.34 -2.73 -10.71
CA THR A 282 13.31 -2.13 -9.37
C THR A 282 11.95 -1.50 -9.10
N LEU A 283 11.52 -1.56 -7.84
CA LEU A 283 10.28 -0.93 -7.41
C LEU A 283 10.47 0.59 -7.29
N ASP A 284 10.45 1.31 -8.40
CA ASP A 284 10.65 2.77 -8.41
C ASP A 284 9.44 3.57 -7.90
N GLY A 285 8.47 2.94 -7.22
CA GLY A 285 7.30 3.59 -6.61
C GLY A 285 6.35 4.31 -7.60
N LYS A 286 6.68 4.32 -8.89
CA LYS A 286 6.14 5.25 -9.90
C LYS A 286 5.15 4.64 -10.90
N PHE A 287 4.86 3.34 -10.80
CA PHE A 287 3.85 2.63 -11.62
C PHE A 287 3.03 1.69 -10.73
N THR A 288 1.97 2.18 -10.08
CA THR A 288 0.57 2.42 -10.51
C THR A 288 -0.30 1.16 -10.63
N GLU A 289 -1.42 1.22 -9.90
CA GLU A 289 -2.72 0.54 -10.09
C GLU A 289 -2.77 -1.00 -9.98
N ASN A 290 -1.83 -1.73 -10.57
CA ASN A 290 -1.78 -3.20 -10.46
C ASN A 290 -1.01 -3.69 -9.22
N SER A 291 -0.75 -2.81 -8.24
CA SER A 291 0.09 -3.10 -7.06
C SER A 291 -0.33 -4.33 -6.26
N GLY A 292 -1.61 -4.72 -6.35
CA GLY A 292 -2.16 -5.93 -5.72
C GLY A 292 -2.05 -7.21 -6.58
N GLN A 293 -1.66 -7.09 -7.84
CA GLN A 293 -1.58 -8.18 -8.83
C GLN A 293 -0.15 -8.47 -9.31
N THR A 294 0.83 -7.62 -8.99
CA THR A 294 2.24 -7.86 -9.33
C THR A 294 2.91 -8.82 -8.35
N VAL A 295 3.98 -9.47 -8.80
CA VAL A 295 4.80 -10.34 -7.95
C VAL A 295 5.99 -9.53 -7.45
N LYS A 296 6.04 -9.35 -6.13
CA LYS A 296 7.13 -8.65 -5.45
C LYS A 296 8.14 -9.66 -4.92
N ILE A 297 9.41 -9.40 -5.12
CA ILE A 297 10.54 -10.25 -4.72
C ILE A 297 11.42 -9.42 -3.79
N LEU A 298 11.60 -9.87 -2.57
CA LEU A 298 12.62 -9.34 -1.68
C LEU A 298 13.95 -10.06 -1.99
N THR A 299 15.02 -9.32 -2.20
CA THR A 299 16.37 -9.88 -2.38
C THR A 299 17.03 -10.10 -1.02
N GLN A 300 18.09 -10.92 -0.98
CA GLN A 300 18.91 -11.08 0.23
C GLN A 300 19.59 -9.76 0.65
N GLY A 301 19.82 -8.85 -0.31
CA GLY A 301 20.32 -7.50 -0.03
C GLY A 301 19.27 -6.55 0.54
N GLY A 302 18.03 -7.01 0.72
CA GLY A 302 16.93 -6.20 1.24
C GLY A 302 16.22 -5.34 0.19
N GLU A 303 16.60 -5.47 -1.08
CA GLU A 303 15.98 -4.72 -2.17
C GLU A 303 14.66 -5.36 -2.55
N MET A 304 13.66 -4.54 -2.90
CA MET A 304 12.41 -5.02 -3.45
C MET A 304 12.43 -4.91 -4.97
N LEU A 305 12.33 -6.04 -5.64
CA LEU A 305 12.18 -6.16 -7.08
C LEU A 305 10.75 -6.56 -7.44
N GLU A 306 10.35 -6.29 -8.67
CA GLU A 306 9.07 -6.71 -9.21
C GLU A 306 9.28 -7.51 -10.49
N LEU A 307 8.56 -8.63 -10.65
CA LEU A 307 8.50 -9.34 -11.93
C LEU A 307 7.57 -8.61 -12.88
N CYS A 308 7.95 -8.55 -14.15
CA CYS A 308 7.10 -7.93 -15.17
C CYS A 308 5.70 -8.55 -15.21
N TYR A 309 4.70 -7.72 -14.88
CA TYR A 309 3.28 -8.05 -15.01
C TYR A 309 2.85 -8.12 -16.49
N GLU A 310 3.48 -7.28 -17.32
CA GLU A 310 3.26 -7.15 -18.76
C GLU A 310 4.51 -6.52 -19.42
N GLN A 311 4.64 -6.58 -20.75
CA GLN A 311 5.86 -6.21 -21.48
C GLN A 311 5.87 -4.75 -22.00
N ARG A 312 4.73 -4.07 -22.08
CA ARG A 312 4.60 -2.75 -22.67
C ARG A 312 5.17 -1.64 -21.81
N THR A 313 4.86 -1.59 -20.52
CA THR A 313 5.33 -0.52 -19.62
C THR A 313 6.86 -0.49 -19.56
N PRO A 314 7.58 -1.62 -19.36
CA PRO A 314 9.05 -1.61 -19.41
C PRO A 314 9.60 -1.15 -20.77
N PHE A 315 8.94 -1.53 -21.87
CA PHE A 315 9.31 -1.07 -23.20
C PHE A 315 9.14 0.45 -23.36
N VAL A 316 7.97 0.99 -22.98
CA VAL A 316 7.66 2.42 -23.02
C VAL A 316 8.66 3.23 -22.17
N MET A 317 8.98 2.75 -20.96
CA MET A 317 9.99 3.37 -20.11
C MET A 317 11.35 3.43 -20.79
N ASN A 318 11.77 2.32 -21.40
CA ASN A 318 13.05 2.27 -22.08
C ASN A 318 13.08 3.21 -23.30
N VAL A 319 11.99 3.28 -24.06
CA VAL A 319 11.86 4.21 -25.19
C VAL A 319 11.97 5.66 -24.71
N ALA A 320 11.28 6.04 -23.63
CA ALA A 320 11.34 7.38 -23.07
C ALA A 320 12.75 7.71 -22.52
N ALA A 321 13.35 6.78 -21.77
CA ALA A 321 14.69 6.95 -21.20
C ALA A 321 15.79 7.11 -22.27
N ASN A 322 15.65 6.41 -23.41
CA ASN A 322 16.61 6.47 -24.52
C ASN A 322 16.17 7.45 -25.63
N GLN A 323 15.07 8.19 -25.44
CA GLN A 323 14.51 9.16 -26.39
C GLN A 323 14.34 8.59 -27.81
N LEU A 324 13.88 7.34 -27.93
CA LEU A 324 13.70 6.70 -29.24
C LEU A 324 12.46 7.30 -29.94
N SER A 325 12.66 7.90 -31.11
CA SER A 325 11.60 8.56 -31.88
C SER A 325 10.88 7.64 -32.87
N SER A 326 11.51 6.53 -33.28
CA SER A 326 10.95 5.58 -34.23
C SER A 326 11.53 4.19 -34.00
N CYS A 327 10.67 3.18 -33.87
CA CYS A 327 11.08 1.80 -33.69
C CYS A 327 9.94 0.86 -34.10
N LYS A 328 10.28 -0.32 -34.61
CA LYS A 328 9.34 -1.44 -34.72
C LYS A 328 9.94 -2.64 -34.01
N ARG A 329 9.25 -3.10 -32.96
CA ARG A 329 9.76 -4.14 -32.09
C ARG A 329 8.82 -5.33 -32.00
N TYR A 330 9.39 -6.45 -31.59
CA TYR A 330 8.62 -7.54 -31.01
C TYR A 330 9.36 -8.11 -29.79
N GLU A 331 8.61 -8.73 -28.88
CA GLU A 331 9.18 -9.59 -27.83
C GLU A 331 8.21 -10.73 -27.51
N ILE A 332 8.76 -11.90 -27.18
CA ILE A 332 7.98 -13.05 -26.71
C ILE A 332 8.63 -13.55 -25.43
N SER A 333 7.98 -13.34 -24.29
CA SER A 333 8.53 -13.67 -22.98
C SER A 333 7.43 -14.01 -21.96
N TRP A 334 7.85 -14.62 -20.86
CA TRP A 334 6.96 -14.95 -19.74
C TRP A 334 6.73 -13.74 -18.86
N VAL A 335 5.45 -13.42 -18.62
CA VAL A 335 5.01 -12.42 -17.64
C VAL A 335 4.39 -13.11 -16.43
N HIS A 336 4.43 -12.44 -15.28
CA HIS A 336 4.10 -13.03 -13.99
C HIS A 336 3.02 -12.24 -13.28
N ARG A 337 2.05 -12.96 -12.70
CA ARG A 337 0.96 -12.35 -11.93
C ARG A 337 0.84 -13.03 -10.58
N ARG A 338 0.49 -12.23 -9.57
CA ARG A 338 0.27 -12.70 -8.20
C ARG A 338 -0.78 -13.80 -8.20
N ALA A 339 -0.46 -14.90 -7.53
CA ALA A 339 -1.42 -15.95 -7.32
C ALA A 339 -2.27 -15.69 -6.06
N VAL A 340 -3.41 -16.36 -5.96
CA VAL A 340 -4.28 -16.26 -4.79
C VAL A 340 -3.73 -17.15 -3.67
N GLY A 341 -3.56 -16.59 -2.47
CA GLY A 341 -3.03 -17.33 -1.32
C GLY A 341 -1.52 -17.58 -1.42
N HIS A 342 -1.08 -18.80 -1.08
CA HIS A 342 0.34 -19.19 -0.97
C HIS A 342 0.84 -20.03 -2.16
N SER A 343 0.17 -20.00 -3.31
CA SER A 343 0.61 -20.75 -4.49
C SER A 343 1.71 -20.03 -5.27
N THR A 344 2.40 -20.76 -6.14
CA THR A 344 3.37 -20.18 -7.07
C THR A 344 2.70 -19.15 -7.98
N PRO A 345 3.41 -18.08 -8.38
CA PRO A 345 2.88 -17.08 -9.30
C PRO A 345 2.37 -17.68 -10.61
N TYR A 346 1.30 -17.11 -11.15
CA TYR A 346 0.82 -17.49 -12.47
C TYR A 346 1.78 -16.96 -13.54
N ARG A 347 2.06 -17.81 -14.54
CA ARG A 347 2.95 -17.51 -15.65
C ARG A 347 2.18 -17.52 -16.95
N PHE A 348 2.30 -16.45 -17.74
CA PHE A 348 1.66 -16.32 -19.04
C PHE A 348 2.71 -16.01 -20.09
N LEU A 349 2.68 -16.74 -21.21
CA LEU A 349 3.52 -16.41 -22.35
C LEU A 349 2.83 -15.29 -23.13
N GLN A 350 3.51 -14.16 -23.29
CA GLN A 350 3.00 -13.00 -23.99
C GLN A 350 3.91 -12.68 -25.18
N GLY A 351 3.28 -12.39 -26.34
CA GLY A 351 3.96 -11.99 -27.56
C GLY A 351 3.48 -10.61 -27.98
N ASP A 352 4.36 -9.63 -27.89
CA ASP A 352 4.07 -8.23 -28.18
C ASP A 352 4.72 -7.81 -29.50
N PHE A 353 4.03 -6.92 -30.23
CA PHE A 353 4.53 -6.24 -31.41
C PHE A 353 4.11 -4.77 -31.34
N ASP A 354 5.06 -3.86 -31.52
CA ASP A 354 4.79 -2.43 -31.36
C ASP A 354 5.50 -1.60 -32.42
N ILE A 355 4.86 -0.50 -32.79
CA ILE A 355 5.39 0.52 -33.69
C ILE A 355 5.40 1.85 -32.94
N ILE A 356 6.58 2.41 -32.73
CA ILE A 356 6.80 3.78 -32.26
C ILE A 356 7.07 4.67 -33.48
N GLY A 357 6.39 5.81 -33.54
CA GLY A 357 6.49 6.77 -34.65
C GLY A 357 5.62 6.42 -35.86
N GLY A 358 5.76 7.22 -36.93
CA GLY A 358 5.01 7.08 -38.18
C GLY A 358 3.64 7.75 -38.21
N SER A 359 3.03 7.83 -39.39
CA SER A 359 1.69 8.41 -39.57
C SER A 359 0.59 7.45 -39.12
N SER A 360 -0.38 7.97 -38.36
CA SER A 360 -1.27 7.15 -37.54
C SER A 360 -2.11 6.08 -38.29
N PRO A 361 -2.84 6.35 -39.38
CA PRO A 361 -3.77 5.34 -39.90
C PRO A 361 -3.06 4.15 -40.58
N ILE A 362 -1.86 4.33 -41.15
CA ILE A 362 -1.11 3.25 -41.81
C ILE A 362 -0.38 2.35 -40.81
N THR A 363 0.19 2.91 -39.74
CA THR A 363 0.86 2.10 -38.70
C THR A 363 -0.15 1.25 -37.93
N GLN A 364 -1.32 1.80 -37.62
CA GLN A 364 -2.42 1.03 -37.04
C GLN A 364 -2.90 -0.08 -37.99
N ALA A 365 -3.02 0.21 -39.29
CA ALA A 365 -3.37 -0.80 -40.29
C ALA A 365 -2.33 -1.92 -40.36
N GLU A 366 -1.04 -1.57 -40.29
CA GLU A 366 0.05 -2.55 -40.27
C GLU A 366 -0.02 -3.47 -39.04
N VAL A 367 -0.28 -2.93 -37.84
CA VAL A 367 -0.44 -3.75 -36.62
C VAL A 367 -1.59 -4.77 -36.78
N ILE A 368 -2.72 -4.36 -37.36
CA ILE A 368 -3.83 -5.27 -37.65
C ILE A 368 -3.44 -6.33 -38.68
N LYS A 369 -2.68 -5.95 -39.71
CA LYS A 369 -2.17 -6.88 -40.71
C LYS A 369 -1.20 -7.90 -40.09
N VAL A 370 -0.30 -7.48 -39.21
CA VAL A 370 0.62 -8.35 -38.47
C VAL A 370 -0.16 -9.36 -37.63
N ALA A 371 -1.12 -8.88 -36.85
CA ALA A 371 -1.92 -9.72 -35.97
C ALA A 371 -2.75 -10.75 -36.77
N LEU A 372 -3.32 -10.34 -37.91
CA LEU A 372 -4.05 -11.26 -38.78
C LEU A 372 -3.12 -12.28 -39.47
N ASP A 373 -1.96 -11.84 -39.96
CA ASP A 373 -0.96 -12.74 -40.55
C ASP A 373 -0.46 -13.78 -39.54
N LEU A 374 -0.37 -13.41 -38.26
CA LEU A 374 -0.04 -14.31 -37.17
C LEU A 374 -1.16 -15.31 -36.92
N VAL A 375 -2.39 -14.84 -36.69
CA VAL A 375 -3.52 -15.71 -36.35
C VAL A 375 -3.86 -16.67 -37.50
N ARG A 376 -3.73 -16.25 -38.76
CA ARG A 376 -3.91 -17.11 -39.96
C ARG A 376 -2.92 -18.27 -40.04
N ARG A 377 -1.83 -18.27 -39.26
CA ARG A 377 -0.93 -19.43 -39.17
C ARG A 377 -1.53 -20.58 -38.35
N PHE A 378 -2.48 -20.29 -37.48
CA PHE A 378 -3.00 -21.23 -36.49
C PHE A 378 -4.52 -21.48 -36.62
N TYR A 379 -5.27 -20.53 -37.18
CA TYR A 379 -6.73 -20.59 -37.29
C TYR A 379 -7.21 -20.39 -38.73
N ASN A 380 -8.37 -20.95 -39.06
CA ASN A 380 -8.98 -20.75 -40.38
C ASN A 380 -9.38 -19.28 -40.57
N SER A 381 -8.96 -18.66 -41.68
CA SER A 381 -9.26 -17.25 -41.99
C SER A 381 -10.76 -16.93 -41.86
N LYS A 382 -11.65 -17.83 -42.33
CA LYS A 382 -13.12 -17.61 -42.27
C LYS A 382 -13.67 -17.57 -40.85
N ALA A 383 -12.95 -18.11 -39.88
CA ALA A 383 -13.34 -18.11 -38.48
C ALA A 383 -12.84 -16.88 -37.71
N ILE A 384 -12.00 -16.02 -38.31
CA ILE A 384 -11.41 -14.87 -37.61
C ILE A 384 -12.30 -13.64 -37.76
N VAL A 385 -12.53 -12.94 -36.65
CA VAL A 385 -13.14 -11.60 -36.61
C VAL A 385 -12.27 -10.66 -35.80
N ILE A 386 -12.05 -9.46 -36.33
CA ILE A 386 -11.37 -8.36 -35.66
C ILE A 386 -12.41 -7.32 -35.32
N ARG A 387 -12.66 -7.13 -34.02
CA ARG A 387 -13.55 -6.08 -33.53
C ARG A 387 -12.73 -4.84 -33.26
N LEU A 388 -13.19 -3.71 -33.77
CA LEU A 388 -12.58 -2.40 -33.61
C LEU A 388 -13.52 -1.46 -32.86
N ASN A 389 -12.93 -0.60 -32.05
CA ASN A 389 -13.57 0.59 -31.56
C ASN A 389 -12.53 1.71 -31.40
N HIS A 390 -13.01 2.89 -31.02
CA HIS A 390 -12.19 4.07 -30.83
C HIS A 390 -12.71 4.82 -29.61
N SER A 391 -11.79 5.26 -28.75
CA SER A 391 -12.10 5.95 -27.49
C SER A 391 -13.10 7.13 -27.67
N LYS A 392 -12.83 8.02 -28.63
CA LYS A 392 -13.66 9.18 -28.98
C LYS A 392 -15.05 8.79 -29.49
N LEU A 393 -15.17 7.64 -30.17
CA LEU A 393 -16.48 7.13 -30.59
C LEU A 393 -17.24 6.53 -29.42
N ALA A 394 -16.59 5.75 -28.55
CA ALA A 394 -17.20 5.22 -27.35
C ALA A 394 -17.72 6.35 -26.44
N GLU A 395 -16.92 7.40 -26.27
CA GLU A 395 -17.31 8.61 -25.52
C GLU A 395 -18.50 9.35 -26.16
N ALA A 396 -18.44 9.59 -27.48
CA ALA A 396 -19.50 10.28 -28.20
C ALA A 396 -20.81 9.47 -28.23
N VAL A 397 -20.74 8.14 -28.32
CA VAL A 397 -21.91 7.25 -28.24
C VAL A 397 -22.51 7.26 -26.84
N CYS A 398 -21.69 7.24 -25.78
CA CYS A 398 -22.18 7.40 -24.41
C CYS A 398 -22.86 8.75 -24.19
N SER A 399 -22.28 9.82 -24.74
CA SER A 399 -22.85 11.16 -24.70
C SER A 399 -24.19 11.22 -25.46
N TRP A 400 -24.24 10.67 -26.66
CA TRP A 400 -25.46 10.56 -27.47
C TRP A 400 -26.57 9.74 -26.77
N ALA A 401 -26.18 8.67 -26.06
CA ALA A 401 -27.10 7.85 -25.29
C ALA A 401 -27.58 8.54 -23.99
N GLY A 402 -26.95 9.64 -23.58
CA GLY A 402 -27.28 10.37 -22.36
C GLY A 402 -26.65 9.79 -21.09
N VAL A 403 -25.57 9.02 -21.20
CA VAL A 403 -24.86 8.46 -20.03
C VAL A 403 -24.12 9.59 -19.30
N PRO A 404 -24.42 9.83 -18.00
CA PRO A 404 -23.72 10.83 -17.20
C PRO A 404 -22.22 10.57 -17.16
N GLN A 405 -21.40 11.63 -17.23
CA GLN A 405 -19.94 11.51 -17.32
C GLN A 405 -19.34 10.68 -16.18
N GLU A 406 -19.80 10.90 -14.96
CA GLU A 406 -19.38 10.18 -13.74
C GLU A 406 -19.65 8.67 -13.78
N ARG A 407 -20.62 8.22 -14.60
CA ARG A 407 -21.01 6.81 -14.70
C ARG A 407 -20.39 6.10 -15.91
N ARG A 408 -19.74 6.83 -16.83
CA ARG A 408 -19.25 6.26 -18.10
C ARG A 408 -18.22 5.16 -17.89
N GLN A 409 -17.30 5.33 -16.94
CA GLN A 409 -16.30 4.32 -16.62
C GLN A 409 -16.97 3.03 -16.10
N ASN A 410 -17.87 3.15 -15.12
CA ASN A 410 -18.59 2.00 -14.56
C ASN A 410 -19.41 1.26 -15.65
N VAL A 411 -20.02 2.01 -16.57
CA VAL A 411 -20.72 1.42 -17.74
C VAL A 411 -19.73 0.68 -18.63
N ALA A 412 -18.58 1.28 -18.96
CA ALA A 412 -17.57 0.62 -19.80
C ALA A 412 -17.03 -0.66 -19.15
N GLU A 413 -16.69 -0.63 -17.86
CA GLU A 413 -16.23 -1.80 -17.09
C GLU A 413 -17.28 -2.93 -17.07
N PHE A 414 -18.54 -2.56 -16.83
CA PHE A 414 -19.65 -3.51 -16.83
C PHE A 414 -19.89 -4.14 -18.21
N LEU A 415 -19.87 -3.33 -19.28
CA LEU A 415 -20.02 -3.85 -20.65
C LEU A 415 -18.80 -4.70 -21.04
N SER A 416 -17.61 -4.42 -20.49
CA SER A 416 -16.41 -5.24 -20.67
C SER A 416 -16.59 -6.66 -20.16
N SER A 417 -17.13 -6.80 -18.95
CA SER A 417 -17.33 -8.11 -18.33
C SER A 417 -18.46 -8.91 -18.96
N THR A 418 -19.46 -8.23 -19.54
CA THR A 418 -20.72 -8.86 -19.95
C THR A 418 -20.90 -8.99 -21.47
N LEU A 419 -20.53 -7.98 -22.27
CA LEU A 419 -20.78 -7.99 -23.73
C LEU A 419 -19.62 -8.53 -24.57
N VAL A 420 -18.38 -8.37 -24.10
CA VAL A 420 -17.16 -8.66 -24.88
C VAL A 420 -17.10 -10.12 -25.35
N GLN A 421 -17.69 -11.04 -24.60
CA GLN A 421 -17.72 -12.47 -24.92
C GLN A 421 -18.69 -12.83 -26.07
N TYR A 422 -19.58 -11.91 -26.44
CA TYR A 422 -20.65 -12.17 -27.41
C TYR A 422 -20.47 -11.38 -28.71
N CYS A 423 -20.59 -12.09 -29.83
CA CYS A 423 -20.50 -11.47 -31.14
C CYS A 423 -21.64 -10.46 -31.35
N PRO A 424 -21.35 -9.24 -31.85
CA PRO A 424 -22.37 -8.32 -32.33
C PRO A 424 -23.36 -9.01 -33.30
N ASN A 425 -24.65 -8.67 -33.20
CA ASN A 425 -25.72 -9.14 -34.10
C ASN A 425 -26.05 -10.64 -34.09
N LYS A 426 -25.46 -11.47 -33.20
CA LYS A 426 -25.91 -12.86 -32.98
C LYS A 426 -27.06 -12.92 -31.97
N ALA A 427 -27.88 -13.98 -32.08
CA ALA A 427 -29.04 -14.21 -31.21
C ALA A 427 -28.64 -14.23 -29.72
N ASP A 428 -27.45 -14.74 -29.40
CA ASP A 428 -26.95 -14.84 -28.04
C ASP A 428 -26.69 -13.47 -27.41
N ARG A 429 -26.13 -12.50 -28.14
CA ARG A 429 -25.95 -11.13 -27.61
C ARG A 429 -27.29 -10.45 -27.35
N LYS A 430 -28.28 -10.71 -28.21
CA LYS A 430 -29.65 -10.18 -28.04
C LYS A 430 -30.34 -10.75 -26.80
N SER A 431 -30.16 -12.04 -26.50
CA SER A 431 -30.75 -12.64 -25.31
C SER A 431 -30.13 -12.11 -24.01
N GLN A 432 -28.83 -11.76 -24.03
CA GLN A 432 -28.15 -11.16 -22.87
C GLN A 432 -28.61 -9.73 -22.54
N TRP A 433 -29.21 -8.99 -23.48
CA TRP A 433 -29.67 -7.63 -23.18
C TRP A 433 -30.75 -7.56 -22.10
N SER A 434 -31.50 -8.65 -21.88
CA SER A 434 -32.44 -8.75 -20.77
C SER A 434 -31.73 -8.65 -19.40
N LEU A 435 -30.64 -9.40 -19.22
CA LEU A 435 -29.80 -9.37 -18.02
C LEU A 435 -29.09 -8.02 -17.88
N ILE A 436 -28.48 -7.56 -18.97
CA ILE A 436 -27.73 -6.30 -18.96
C ILE A 436 -28.65 -5.12 -18.60
N ARG A 437 -29.87 -5.09 -19.16
CA ARG A 437 -30.85 -4.04 -18.84
C ARG A 437 -31.12 -3.99 -17.34
N GLY A 438 -31.28 -5.14 -16.69
CA GLY A 438 -31.48 -5.22 -15.25
C GLY A 438 -30.35 -4.55 -14.46
N GLN A 439 -29.10 -4.90 -14.78
CA GLN A 439 -27.93 -4.37 -14.06
C GLN A 439 -27.66 -2.89 -14.35
N LEU A 440 -27.85 -2.42 -15.59
CA LEU A 440 -27.72 -1.00 -15.91
C LEU A 440 -28.76 -0.13 -15.18
N LEU A 441 -29.98 -0.64 -15.01
CA LEU A 441 -31.05 0.07 -14.29
C LEU A 441 -30.88 -0.01 -12.77
N GLN A 442 -30.55 -1.17 -12.22
CA GLN A 442 -30.52 -1.41 -10.77
C GLN A 442 -29.18 -1.01 -10.15
N ASP A 443 -28.08 -1.55 -10.69
CA ASP A 443 -26.75 -1.40 -10.09
C ASP A 443 -26.14 -0.05 -10.47
N LEU A 444 -26.20 0.29 -11.77
CA LEU A 444 -25.67 1.57 -12.27
C LEU A 444 -26.69 2.71 -12.24
N ARG A 445 -27.92 2.48 -11.77
CA ARG A 445 -28.98 3.49 -11.59
C ARG A 445 -29.17 4.41 -12.80
N LEU A 446 -29.06 3.89 -14.02
CA LEU A 446 -29.33 4.64 -15.24
C LEU A 446 -30.84 4.74 -15.49
N SER A 447 -31.27 5.79 -16.19
CA SER A 447 -32.68 5.93 -16.57
C SER A 447 -33.04 4.95 -17.69
N GLU A 448 -34.33 4.61 -17.79
CA GLU A 448 -34.84 3.71 -18.82
C GLU A 448 -34.58 4.24 -20.24
N GLU A 449 -34.67 5.56 -20.44
CA GLU A 449 -34.35 6.21 -21.70
C GLU A 449 -32.89 6.02 -22.12
N VAL A 450 -31.95 6.15 -21.17
CA VAL A 450 -30.51 5.98 -21.43
C VAL A 450 -30.19 4.53 -21.79
N VAL A 451 -30.74 3.58 -21.04
CA VAL A 451 -30.53 2.14 -21.31
C VAL A 451 -31.10 1.74 -22.67
N GLU A 452 -32.26 2.29 -23.04
CA GLU A 452 -32.85 2.06 -24.36
C GLU A 452 -32.00 2.66 -25.49
N LYS A 453 -31.40 3.84 -25.29
CA LYS A 453 -30.45 4.40 -26.26
C LYS A 453 -29.16 3.58 -26.37
N LEU A 454 -28.64 3.05 -25.26
CA LEU A 454 -27.48 2.14 -25.29
C LEU A 454 -27.79 0.85 -26.07
N HIS A 455 -28.96 0.26 -25.86
CA HIS A 455 -29.40 -0.90 -26.65
C HIS A 455 -29.57 -0.55 -28.14
N LYS A 456 -30.12 0.64 -28.46
CA LYS A 456 -30.15 1.13 -29.85
C LYS A 456 -28.75 1.34 -30.44
N ALA A 457 -27.78 1.78 -29.64
CA ALA A 457 -26.39 1.89 -30.09
C ALA A 457 -25.83 0.51 -30.48
N ASP A 458 -26.04 -0.51 -29.64
CA ASP A 458 -25.63 -1.89 -29.92
C ASP A 458 -26.20 -2.42 -31.24
N GLN A 459 -27.48 -2.16 -31.50
CA GLN A 459 -28.17 -2.64 -32.70
C GLN A 459 -27.77 -1.86 -33.96
N ARG A 460 -27.53 -0.54 -33.84
CA ARG A 460 -27.35 0.34 -34.99
C ARG A 460 -25.88 0.49 -35.39
N PHE A 461 -24.98 0.49 -34.40
CA PHE A 461 -23.59 0.88 -34.55
C PHE A 461 -22.61 -0.27 -34.31
N CYS A 462 -23.06 -1.52 -34.40
CA CYS A 462 -22.17 -2.69 -34.38
C CYS A 462 -22.34 -3.54 -35.65
N GLY A 463 -21.25 -4.06 -36.20
CA GLY A 463 -21.23 -4.90 -37.40
C GLY A 463 -20.25 -4.44 -38.48
N SER A 464 -20.60 -4.65 -39.76
CA SER A 464 -19.75 -4.31 -40.91
C SER A 464 -19.29 -2.85 -40.86
N ALA A 465 -17.98 -2.64 -41.00
CA ALA A 465 -17.35 -1.34 -40.76
C ALA A 465 -17.94 -0.22 -41.64
N ASP A 466 -18.16 -0.47 -42.93
CA ASP A 466 -18.67 0.56 -43.86
C ASP A 466 -20.08 1.04 -43.51
N LEU A 467 -20.97 0.09 -43.20
CA LEU A 467 -22.35 0.40 -42.80
C LEU A 467 -22.38 1.16 -41.47
N VAL A 468 -21.55 0.74 -40.52
CA VAL A 468 -21.48 1.37 -39.20
C VAL A 468 -20.90 2.78 -39.28
N LEU A 469 -19.80 2.99 -40.01
CA LEU A 469 -19.19 4.32 -40.18
C LEU A 469 -20.18 5.31 -40.80
N ALA A 470 -20.93 4.90 -41.83
CA ALA A 470 -21.95 5.76 -42.43
C ALA A 470 -23.06 6.16 -41.43
N ARG A 471 -23.54 5.20 -40.63
CA ARG A 471 -24.56 5.43 -39.59
C ARG A 471 -24.06 6.32 -38.46
N LEU A 472 -22.81 6.13 -38.03
CA LEU A 472 -22.16 6.94 -37.00
C LEU A 472 -21.96 8.37 -37.50
N ARG A 473 -21.47 8.57 -38.73
CA ARG A 473 -21.36 9.91 -39.33
C ARG A 473 -22.70 10.63 -39.37
N GLY A 474 -23.78 9.95 -39.75
CA GLY A 474 -25.11 10.54 -39.76
C GLY A 474 -25.69 10.85 -38.37
N THR A 475 -25.17 10.22 -37.31
CA THR A 475 -25.69 10.40 -35.93
C THR A 475 -24.83 11.34 -35.09
N LEU A 476 -23.51 11.27 -35.22
CA LEU A 476 -22.52 11.98 -34.41
C LEU A 476 -21.91 13.19 -35.14
N PHE A 477 -22.57 13.70 -36.18
CA PHE A 477 -22.06 14.81 -37.03
C PHE A 477 -21.72 16.09 -36.25
N TYR A 478 -22.31 16.29 -35.07
CA TYR A 478 -22.09 17.44 -34.22
C TYR A 478 -20.80 17.35 -33.38
N ASP A 479 -20.23 16.15 -33.20
CA ASP A 479 -19.04 15.92 -32.39
C ASP A 479 -17.78 15.94 -33.27
N LYS A 480 -16.98 17.00 -33.13
CA LYS A 480 -15.76 17.19 -33.94
C LYS A 480 -14.72 16.09 -33.69
N SER A 481 -14.59 15.62 -32.45
CA SER A 481 -13.64 14.58 -32.09
C SER A 481 -14.07 13.23 -32.65
N ALA A 482 -15.36 12.91 -32.60
CA ALA A 482 -15.92 11.73 -33.23
C ALA A 482 -15.78 11.77 -34.76
N CYS A 483 -16.05 12.92 -35.39
CA CYS A 483 -15.87 13.07 -36.84
C CYS A 483 -14.42 12.82 -37.27
N LYS A 484 -13.44 13.37 -36.54
CA LYS A 484 -12.01 13.10 -36.79
C LYS A 484 -11.70 11.60 -36.67
N ALA A 485 -12.17 10.96 -35.60
CA ALA A 485 -12.01 9.51 -35.41
C ALA A 485 -12.62 8.69 -36.56
N LEU A 486 -13.80 9.09 -37.08
CA LEU A 486 -14.43 8.43 -38.23
C LEU A 486 -13.63 8.61 -39.53
N ASP A 487 -12.98 9.76 -39.71
CA ASP A 487 -12.10 10.04 -40.86
C ASP A 487 -10.81 9.24 -40.79
N ASP A 488 -10.21 9.12 -39.60
CA ASP A 488 -9.03 8.30 -39.34
C ASP A 488 -9.34 6.81 -39.58
N LEU A 489 -10.48 6.31 -39.05
CA LEU A 489 -10.95 4.94 -39.31
C LEU A 489 -11.25 4.70 -40.79
N SER A 490 -11.84 5.68 -41.49
CA SER A 490 -12.10 5.57 -42.94
C SER A 490 -10.79 5.43 -43.73
N THR A 491 -9.76 6.18 -43.34
CA THR A 491 -8.43 6.13 -43.96
C THR A 491 -7.72 4.80 -43.65
N PHE A 492 -7.78 4.37 -42.40
CA PHE A 492 -7.30 3.05 -41.95
C PHE A 492 -7.95 1.90 -42.76
N LEU A 493 -9.27 1.91 -42.95
CA LEU A 493 -9.96 0.88 -43.74
C LEU A 493 -9.54 0.89 -45.21
N LYS A 494 -9.21 2.06 -45.79
CA LYS A 494 -8.66 2.12 -47.15
C LYS A 494 -7.33 1.37 -47.24
N TYR A 495 -6.45 1.47 -46.23
CA TYR A 495 -5.20 0.71 -46.21
C TYR A 495 -5.46 -0.79 -46.07
N LEU A 496 -6.39 -1.20 -45.20
CA LEU A 496 -6.74 -2.62 -45.06
C LEU A 496 -7.31 -3.23 -46.35
N ARG A 497 -8.08 -2.47 -47.15
CA ARG A 497 -8.56 -2.91 -48.46
C ARG A 497 -7.44 -3.21 -49.44
N ILE A 498 -6.35 -2.44 -49.40
CA ILE A 498 -5.18 -2.69 -50.25
C ILE A 498 -4.58 -4.08 -49.95
N TRP A 499 -4.65 -4.52 -48.69
CA TRP A 499 -4.20 -5.86 -48.28
C TRP A 499 -5.30 -6.94 -48.29
N SER A 500 -6.52 -6.60 -48.70
CA SER A 500 -7.68 -7.50 -48.71
C SER A 500 -7.94 -8.16 -47.36
N VAL A 501 -7.98 -7.35 -46.29
CA VAL A 501 -8.22 -7.82 -44.92
C VAL A 501 -9.45 -7.17 -44.25
N GLU A 502 -10.08 -6.22 -44.93
CA GLU A 502 -11.25 -5.49 -44.46
C GLU A 502 -12.47 -6.37 -44.17
N GLU A 503 -12.58 -7.53 -44.83
CA GLU A 503 -13.68 -8.49 -44.63
C GLU A 503 -13.72 -9.07 -43.21
N HIS A 504 -12.57 -9.06 -42.51
CA HIS A 504 -12.46 -9.52 -41.12
C HIS A 504 -12.84 -8.45 -40.11
N ILE A 505 -13.02 -7.20 -40.53
CA ILE A 505 -13.20 -6.05 -39.65
C ILE A 505 -14.69 -5.83 -39.33
N ALA A 506 -14.99 -5.79 -38.04
CA ALA A 506 -16.28 -5.36 -37.51
C ALA A 506 -16.06 -4.19 -36.53
N ILE A 507 -16.95 -3.21 -36.54
CA ILE A 507 -16.99 -2.16 -35.52
C ILE A 507 -17.93 -2.62 -34.41
N ASP A 508 -17.52 -2.43 -33.15
CA ASP A 508 -18.32 -2.67 -31.96
C ASP A 508 -18.20 -1.47 -31.03
N VAL A 509 -19.12 -0.50 -31.13
CA VAL A 509 -19.01 0.78 -30.41
C VAL A 509 -19.16 0.65 -28.89
N LEU A 510 -19.71 -0.47 -28.41
CA LEU A 510 -19.85 -0.76 -26.99
C LEU A 510 -18.70 -1.61 -26.44
N MET A 511 -17.76 -2.03 -27.30
CA MET A 511 -16.54 -2.69 -26.86
C MET A 511 -15.66 -1.67 -26.13
N PRO A 512 -15.39 -1.85 -24.83
CA PRO A 512 -14.48 -0.98 -24.09
C PRO A 512 -13.02 -1.33 -24.43
N PRO A 513 -12.07 -0.42 -24.17
CA PRO A 513 -10.66 -0.74 -24.30
C PRO A 513 -10.29 -1.83 -23.28
N SER A 514 -9.34 -2.72 -23.62
CA SER A 514 -8.89 -3.76 -22.68
C SER A 514 -8.10 -3.17 -21.50
N ASP A 515 -7.56 -1.97 -21.69
CA ASP A 515 -6.75 -1.25 -20.72
C ASP A 515 -7.04 0.26 -20.83
N TYR A 516 -6.95 0.98 -19.72
CA TYR A 516 -7.34 2.40 -19.64
C TYR A 516 -6.53 3.32 -20.56
N TYR A 517 -5.30 2.93 -20.89
CA TYR A 517 -4.37 3.78 -21.62
C TYR A 517 -4.60 3.80 -23.14
N TYR A 518 -5.53 3.00 -23.66
CA TYR A 518 -5.89 3.09 -25.08
C TYR A 518 -6.78 4.30 -25.31
N THR A 519 -6.15 5.41 -25.71
CA THR A 519 -6.83 6.70 -25.89
C THR A 519 -7.27 6.96 -27.32
N ASP A 520 -7.11 6.02 -28.25
CA ASP A 520 -7.47 6.17 -29.67
C ASP A 520 -8.17 4.88 -30.19
N MET A 521 -7.80 4.36 -31.38
CA MET A 521 -8.27 3.05 -31.85
C MET A 521 -7.73 1.91 -30.97
N PHE A 522 -8.60 0.94 -30.68
CA PHE A 522 -8.24 -0.32 -30.06
C PHE A 522 -9.05 -1.47 -30.66
N PHE A 523 -8.54 -2.68 -30.51
CA PHE A 523 -9.04 -3.86 -31.19
C PHE A 523 -8.91 -5.14 -30.37
N GLN A 524 -9.77 -6.10 -30.71
CA GLN A 524 -9.77 -7.44 -30.15
C GLN A 524 -10.02 -8.45 -31.27
N ILE A 525 -9.22 -9.51 -31.33
CA ILE A 525 -9.28 -10.55 -32.36
C ILE A 525 -9.86 -11.81 -31.76
N TYR A 526 -10.87 -12.36 -32.42
CA TYR A 526 -11.61 -13.53 -31.99
C TYR A 526 -11.58 -14.65 -33.02
N SER A 527 -11.61 -15.90 -32.53
CA SER A 527 -11.95 -17.06 -33.32
C SER A 527 -13.39 -17.50 -33.08
N LYS A 528 -14.11 -17.78 -34.17
CA LYS A 528 -15.43 -18.39 -34.22
C LYS A 528 -15.40 -19.92 -34.15
N GLU A 529 -14.22 -20.54 -34.10
CA GLU A 529 -14.10 -21.99 -33.94
C GLU A 529 -14.55 -22.38 -32.52
N GLY A 530 -15.73 -22.99 -32.43
CA GLY A 530 -16.34 -23.45 -31.18
C GLY A 530 -16.90 -24.87 -31.31
N ASN A 531 -16.51 -25.71 -30.35
CA ASN A 531 -16.90 -27.10 -30.16
C ASN A 531 -18.44 -27.26 -30.21
N PRO A 532 -19.02 -28.21 -30.96
CA PRO A 532 -20.47 -28.29 -31.19
C PRO A 532 -21.33 -28.60 -29.94
N VAL A 533 -20.75 -28.74 -28.74
CA VAL A 533 -21.44 -29.31 -27.58
C VAL A 533 -21.57 -28.38 -26.37
N LEU A 534 -20.80 -27.30 -26.23
CA LEU A 534 -21.00 -26.33 -25.12
C LEU A 534 -20.61 -24.89 -25.50
N SER A 535 -21.64 -24.03 -25.61
CA SER A 535 -21.60 -22.55 -25.69
C SER A 535 -20.89 -21.92 -26.90
N SER A 536 -21.63 -21.04 -27.58
CA SER A 536 -21.28 -20.25 -28.77
C SER A 536 -20.31 -19.08 -28.50
N HIS A 537 -19.47 -19.18 -27.46
CA HIS A 537 -18.55 -18.11 -27.08
C HIS A 537 -17.35 -18.04 -28.05
N GLU A 538 -17.06 -16.84 -28.53
CA GLU A 538 -15.90 -16.60 -29.39
C GLU A 538 -14.64 -16.56 -28.54
N LYS A 539 -13.57 -17.23 -28.98
CA LYS A 539 -12.30 -17.29 -28.23
C LYS A 539 -11.46 -16.05 -28.56
N LEU A 540 -11.15 -15.24 -27.54
CA LEU A 540 -10.23 -14.10 -27.68
C LEU A 540 -8.81 -14.62 -27.94
N LEU A 541 -8.17 -14.10 -28.99
CA LEU A 541 -6.84 -14.52 -29.45
C LEU A 541 -5.78 -13.43 -29.26
N ALA A 542 -6.14 -12.17 -29.51
CA ALA A 542 -5.22 -11.04 -29.39
C ALA A 542 -5.98 -9.76 -29.05
N VAL A 543 -5.30 -8.82 -28.41
CA VAL A 543 -5.79 -7.47 -28.11
C VAL A 543 -4.72 -6.46 -28.47
N GLY A 544 -5.12 -5.23 -28.76
CA GLY A 544 -4.16 -4.17 -29.03
C GLY A 544 -4.84 -2.84 -29.28
N GLY A 545 -4.04 -1.82 -29.56
CA GLY A 545 -4.53 -0.47 -29.80
C GLY A 545 -3.42 0.55 -29.67
N ARG A 546 -3.77 1.82 -29.89
CA ARG A 546 -2.86 2.95 -29.76
C ARG A 546 -2.86 3.49 -28.34
N TYR A 547 -1.67 3.67 -27.77
CA TYR A 547 -1.45 3.98 -26.35
C TYR A 547 -0.54 5.20 -26.12
N ASP A 548 -0.71 6.26 -26.91
CA ASP A 548 0.10 7.50 -26.83
C ASP A 548 0.18 8.07 -25.39
N MET A 549 -0.89 7.92 -24.60
CA MET A 549 -0.95 8.35 -23.19
C MET A 549 0.14 7.71 -22.31
N LEU A 550 0.48 6.43 -22.52
CA LEU A 550 1.58 5.81 -21.76
C LEU A 550 2.92 6.47 -22.07
N MET A 551 3.13 6.85 -23.34
CA MET A 551 4.35 7.49 -23.79
C MET A 551 4.46 8.90 -23.18
N GLU A 552 3.40 9.70 -23.25
CA GLU A 552 3.35 11.04 -22.62
C GLU A 552 3.69 10.97 -21.13
N ASN A 553 3.01 10.07 -20.39
CA ASN A 553 3.26 9.85 -18.96
C ASN A 553 4.69 9.38 -18.67
N ALA A 554 5.33 8.66 -19.59
CA ALA A 554 6.70 8.20 -19.44
C ALA A 554 7.72 9.34 -19.65
N TRP A 555 7.49 10.19 -20.66
CA TRP A 555 8.35 11.34 -20.95
C TRP A 555 8.33 12.38 -19.82
N ASP A 556 7.17 12.69 -19.28
CA ASP A 556 7.06 13.64 -18.17
C ASP A 556 7.89 13.17 -16.96
N LYS A 557 7.90 11.85 -16.70
CA LYS A 557 8.62 11.27 -15.57
C LYS A 557 10.13 11.25 -15.77
N THR A 558 10.64 10.99 -16.98
CA THR A 558 12.09 11.01 -17.23
C THR A 558 12.66 12.42 -17.17
N HIS A 559 11.87 13.43 -17.54
CA HIS A 559 12.27 14.84 -17.43
C HIS A 559 12.35 15.34 -15.98
N VAL A 560 11.42 14.95 -15.11
CA VAL A 560 11.42 15.35 -13.68
C VAL A 560 12.60 14.75 -12.90
N SER A 561 13.17 13.62 -13.34
CA SER A 561 14.37 13.04 -12.73
C SER A 561 15.70 13.70 -13.13
N CYS A 562 15.69 14.63 -14.10
CA CYS A 562 16.88 15.32 -14.58
C CYS A 562 16.98 16.80 -14.17
N THR A 563 16.03 17.28 -13.37
CA THR A 563 15.99 18.62 -12.75
C THR A 563 16.01 18.48 -11.24
#